data_AF-A0A923UL16-F1
#
_entry.id   AF-A0A923UL16-F1
#
_cell.length_a   1.000
_cell.length_b   1.000
_cell.length_c   1.000
_cell.angle_alpha   90.00
_cell.angle_beta   90.00
_cell.angle_gamma   90.00
#
_symmetry.space_group_name_H-M   'P 1'
#
loop_
_entity.id
_entity.type
_entity.pdbx_description
1 polymer ?
#
loop_
_entity_poly.entity_id
_entity_poly.type
_entity_poly.pdbx_seq_one_letter_code
_entity_poly.pdbx_strand_id
1 'polypeptide(L)' 'MRLIKTVLPNEIWESEFEGKTVQFIKNVFTNEISVNASQFAQCIGYKSLDEMMMDDNVLDACNDIHKETGIFPISVQTF' A
#
# COMPACT_ATOMS: atom_id res chain seq x y z
N MET A 1 -4.11 10.32 -10.62
CA MET A 1 -2.81 9.61 -10.68
C MET A 1 -1.91 10.21 -11.76
N ARG A 2 -0.64 10.43 -11.43
CA ARG A 2 0.42 10.98 -12.27
C ARG A 2 1.66 10.10 -12.15
N LEU A 3 2.27 9.73 -13.27
CA LEU A 3 3.57 9.03 -13.27
C LEU A 3 4.68 10.02 -12.89
N ILE A 4 5.46 9.69 -11.86
CA ILE A 4 6.58 10.50 -11.38
C ILE A 4 7.88 10.03 -12.00
N LYS A 5 8.13 8.73 -12.00
CA LYS A 5 9.39 8.14 -12.45
C LYS A 5 9.20 6.69 -12.86
N THR A 6 9.97 6.25 -13.85
CA THR A 6 10.12 4.83 -14.19
C THR A 6 11.54 4.38 -13.89
N VAL A 7 11.69 3.32 -13.10
CA VAL A 7 12.95 2.63 -12.78
C VAL A 7 12.68 1.14 -12.86
N LEU A 8 12.92 0.53 -14.02
CA LEU A 8 12.56 -0.86 -14.27
C LEU A 8 13.12 -1.80 -13.18
N PRO A 9 12.31 -2.75 -12.66
CA PRO A 9 10.97 -3.10 -13.15
C PRO A 9 9.82 -2.22 -12.63
N ASN A 10 10.09 -1.14 -11.90
CA ASN A 10 9.08 -0.38 -11.16
C ASN A 10 8.72 0.98 -11.82
N GLU A 11 7.46 1.36 -11.71
CA GLU A 11 6.95 2.71 -11.97
C GLU A 11 6.47 3.33 -10.66
N ILE A 12 6.89 4.55 -10.38
CA ILE A 12 6.45 5.34 -9.23
C ILE A 12 5.37 6.30 -9.70
N TRP A 13 4.17 6.09 -9.18
CA TRP A 13 2.98 6.87 -9.43
C TRP A 13 2.59 7.66 -8.19
N GLU A 14 1.94 8.80 -8.40
CA GLU A 14 1.46 9.66 -7.33
C GLU A 14 -0.01 10.01 -7.57
N SER A 15 -0.81 10.04 -6.51
CA SER A 15 -2.19 10.50 -6.56
C SER A 15 -2.53 11.34 -5.34
N GLU A 16 -3.55 12.16 -5.46
CA GLU A 16 -4.15 12.87 -4.34
C GLU A 16 -5.41 12.13 -3.88
N PHE A 17 -5.52 11.89 -2.59
CA PHE A 17 -6.70 11.32 -1.93
C PHE A 17 -7.00 12.13 -0.69
N GLU A 18 -8.20 12.73 -0.60
CA GLU A 18 -8.61 13.60 0.52
C GLU A 18 -7.60 14.70 0.87
N GLY A 19 -6.95 15.29 -0.14
CA GLY A 19 -5.94 16.33 0.04
C GLY A 19 -4.57 15.81 0.51
N LYS A 20 -4.37 14.49 0.58
CA LYS A 20 -3.10 13.84 0.90
C LYS A 20 -2.47 13.21 -0.34
N THR A 21 -1.18 13.41 -0.50
CA THR A 21 -0.40 12.80 -1.59
C THR A 21 -0.01 11.37 -1.22
N VAL A 22 -0.36 10.42 -2.09
CA VAL A 22 -0.07 8.99 -1.93
C VAL A 22 0.79 8.51 -3.07
N GLN A 23 1.86 7.79 -2.74
CA GLN A 23 2.75 7.18 -3.72
C GLN A 23 2.49 5.69 -3.86
N PHE A 24 2.41 5.25 -5.11
CA PHE A 24 2.20 3.87 -5.50
C PHE A 24 3.40 3.40 -6.32
N ILE A 25 3.83 2.18 -6.08
CA ILE A 25 4.88 1.51 -6.84
C ILE A 25 4.20 0.41 -7.63
N LYS A 26 4.26 0.50 -8.96
CA LYS A 26 3.75 -0.54 -9.85
C LYS A 26 4.92 -1.33 -10.41
N ASN A 27 4.94 -2.64 -10.21
CA ASN A 27 5.84 -3.53 -10.94
C ASN A 27 5.29 -3.74 -12.35
N VAL A 28 6.06 -3.36 -13.37
CA VAL A 28 5.65 -3.41 -14.79
C VAL A 28 5.55 -4.86 -15.30
N PHE A 29 6.30 -5.78 -14.71
CA PHE A 29 6.32 -7.19 -15.15
C PHE A 29 5.20 -8.01 -14.50
N THR A 30 4.95 -7.81 -13.20
CA THR A 30 3.91 -8.56 -12.47
C THR A 30 2.57 -7.84 -12.42
N ASN A 31 2.51 -6.57 -12.83
CA ASN A 31 1.38 -5.66 -12.60
C ASN A 31 0.99 -5.49 -11.11
N GLU A 32 1.85 -5.91 -10.18
CA GLU A 32 1.64 -5.71 -8.75
C GLU A 32 1.72 -4.21 -8.42
N ILE A 33 0.78 -3.73 -7.59
CA ILE A 33 0.76 -2.36 -7.11
C ILE A 33 0.97 -2.40 -5.60
N SER A 34 2.06 -1.81 -5.15
CA SER A 34 2.36 -1.61 -3.73
C SER A 34 2.14 -0.15 -3.37
N VAL A 35 1.66 0.12 -2.16
CA VAL A 35 1.53 1.46 -1.60
C VAL A 35 2.36 1.55 -0.33
N ASN A 36 2.90 2.73 -0.03
CA ASN A 36 3.53 2.93 1.26
C ASN A 36 2.49 2.79 2.39
N ALA A 37 2.66 1.79 3.25
CA ALA A 37 1.69 1.48 4.30
C ALA A 37 1.46 2.64 5.28
N SER A 38 2.50 3.43 5.58
CA SER A 38 2.37 4.61 6.47
C SER A 38 1.55 5.74 5.82
N GLN A 39 1.73 5.97 4.52
CA GLN A 39 0.90 6.93 3.79
C GLN A 39 -0.54 6.44 3.68
N PHE A 40 -0.73 5.15 3.42
CA PHE A 40 -2.04 4.52 3.35
C PHE A 40 -2.80 4.63 4.68
N ALA A 41 -2.16 4.31 5.81
CA ALA A 41 -2.73 4.45 7.15
C ALA A 41 -3.29 5.86 7.39
N GLN A 42 -2.52 6.89 7.01
CA GLN A 42 -2.99 8.28 7.12
C GLN A 42 -4.17 8.60 6.20
N CYS A 43 -4.23 8.00 5.01
CA CYS A 43 -5.31 8.24 4.05
C CYS A 43 -6.64 7.64 4.49
N ILE A 44 -6.61 6.52 5.20
CA ILE A 44 -7.84 5.85 5.68
C ILE A 44 -8.26 6.30 7.08
N GLY A 45 -7.55 7.25 7.69
CA GLY A 45 -7.95 7.92 8.93
C GLY A 45 -7.15 7.58 10.18
N TYR A 46 -6.14 6.70 10.10
CA TYR A 46 -5.24 6.42 11.22
C TYR A 46 -4.15 7.51 11.35
N LYS A 47 -3.63 7.73 12.56
CA LYS A 47 -2.57 8.71 12.81
C LYS A 47 -1.19 8.17 12.45
N SER A 48 -0.99 6.86 12.59
CA SER A 48 0.26 6.17 12.28
C SER A 48 0.02 4.78 11.73
N LEU A 49 1.07 4.21 11.13
CA LEU A 49 1.09 2.80 10.73
C LEU A 49 0.88 1.89 11.94
N ASP A 50 1.51 2.20 13.08
CA ASP A 50 1.39 1.40 14.29
C ASP A 50 -0.06 1.35 14.79
N GLU A 51 -0.79 2.46 14.76
CA GLU A 51 -2.21 2.50 15.14
C GLU A 51 -3.06 1.61 14.22
N MET A 52 -2.80 1.67 12.91
CA MET A 52 -3.47 0.80 11.93
C MET A 52 -3.17 -0.68 12.17
N MET A 53 -1.92 -1.02 12.50
CA MET A 53 -1.51 -2.42 12.75
C MET A 53 -1.97 -2.97 14.10
N MET A 54 -2.37 -2.10 15.03
CA MET A 54 -2.96 -2.47 16.32
C MET A 54 -4.49 -2.62 16.24
N ASP A 55 -5.12 -2.29 15.13
CA ASP A 55 -6.56 -2.43 14.93
C ASP A 55 -6.92 -3.87 14.51
N ASP A 56 -7.68 -4.56 15.36
CA ASP A 56 -8.14 -5.93 15.11
C ASP A 56 -8.93 -6.04 13.80
N ASN A 57 -9.67 -5.00 13.39
CA ASN A 57 -10.42 -5.03 12.13
C ASN A 57 -9.49 -5.05 10.91
N VAL A 58 -8.35 -4.36 11.00
CA VAL A 58 -7.33 -4.36 9.93
C VAL A 58 -6.69 -5.74 9.86
N LEU A 59 -6.39 -6.34 11.01
CA LEU A 59 -5.82 -7.67 11.08
C LEU A 59 -6.78 -8.73 10.52
N ASP A 60 -8.06 -8.65 10.89
CA ASP A 60 -9.12 -9.54 10.39
C ASP A 60 -9.29 -9.40 8.87
N ALA A 61 -9.33 -8.17 8.35
CA ALA A 61 -9.38 -7.94 6.90
C ALA A 61 -8.16 -8.51 6.17
N CYS A 62 -6.95 -8.35 6.74
CA CYS A 62 -5.74 -8.93 6.17
C CYS A 62 -5.80 -10.46 6.15
N ASN A 63 -6.30 -11.07 7.23
CA ASN A 63 -6.46 -12.51 7.34
C ASN A 63 -7.47 -13.06 6.34
N ASP A 64 -8.58 -12.34 6.10
CA ASP A 64 -9.60 -12.77 5.15
C ASP A 64 -9.10 -12.70 3.71
N ILE A 65 -8.39 -11.65 3.32
CA ILE A 65 -7.70 -11.58 2.02
C ILE A 65 -6.66 -12.70 1.89
N HIS A 66 -5.92 -12.99 2.96
CA HIS A 66 -4.93 -14.06 2.95
C HIS A 66 -5.57 -15.44 2.76
N LYS A 67 -6.72 -15.71 3.40
CA LYS A 67 -7.47 -16.95 3.18
C LYS A 67 -7.98 -17.08 1.74
N GLU A 68 -8.39 -15.98 1.12
CA GLU A 68 -8.91 -15.96 -0.25
C GLU A 68 -7.81 -16.13 -1.31
N THR A 69 -6.70 -15.42 -1.14
CA THR A 69 -5.67 -15.28 -2.18
C THR A 69 -4.41 -16.10 -1.90
N GLY A 70 -4.20 -16.54 -0.66
CA GLY A 70 -2.95 -17.13 -0.17
C GLY A 70 -1.82 -16.12 0.05
N ILE A 71 -2.06 -14.82 -0.18
CA ILE A 71 -1.05 -13.76 -0.14
C ILE A 71 -1.35 -12.80 1.01
N PHE A 72 -0.33 -12.44 1.78
CA PHE A 72 -0.48 -11.41 2.81
C PHE A 72 -0.46 -10.03 2.14
N PRO A 73 -1.49 -9.18 2.35
CA PRO A 73 -1.59 -7.88 1.68
C PRO A 73 -0.60 -6.83 2.20
N ILE A 74 0.04 -7.11 3.33
CA ILE A 74 1.08 -6.26 3.93
C ILE A 74 2.39 -7.04 3.93
N SER A 75 3.38 -6.53 3.21
CA SER A 75 4.71 -7.13 3.10
C SER A 75 5.79 -6.09 3.38
N VAL A 76 6.86 -6.48 4.08
CA VAL A 76 8.06 -5.64 4.24
C VAL A 76 8.86 -5.72 2.94
N GLN A 77 8.98 -4.59 2.23
CA GLN A 77 9.89 -4.48 1.09
C GLN A 77 11.23 -3.92 1.57
N THR A 78 12.27 -4.75 1.51
CA THR A 78 13.68 -4.29 1.60
C THR A 78 14.12 -3.82 0.22
N PHE A 79 14.42 -2.52 0.10
CA PHE A 79 15.00 -1.89 -1.08
C PHE A 79 16.53 -1.79 -0.97
#